data_AF-A0A843BTP9-F1
#
_entry.id   AF-A0A843BTP9-F1
#
_cell.length_a   1.000
_cell.length_b   1.000
_cell.length_c   1.000
_cell.angle_alpha   90.00
_cell.angle_beta   90.00
_cell.angle_gamma   90.00
#
_symmetry.space_group_name_H-M   'P 1'
#
loop_
_entity.id
_entity.type
_entity.pdbx_description
1 polymer ?
#
loop_
_entity_poly.entity_id
_entity_poly.type
_entity_poly.pdbx_seq_one_letter_code
_entity_poly.pdbx_strand_id
1 'polypeptide(L)' 'MPVITVEGPSRSVEQKKELVKLLTDALKKAYGYPEDFAHIIVVIKENPPENIGSNGMLLSEMKKS' A
#
# COMPACT_ATOMS: atom_id res chain seq x y z
N MET A 1 18.38 -0.58 2.43
CA MET A 1 17.28 0.01 1.65
C MET A 1 16.04 -0.88 1.80
N PRO A 2 15.25 -0.69 2.86
CA PRO A 2 14.00 -1.44 3.05
C PRO A 2 12.97 -1.13 1.98
N VAL A 3 12.13 -2.13 1.68
CA VAL A 3 11.03 -2.05 0.72
C VAL A 3 9.72 -2.36 1.45
N ILE A 4 8.73 -1.49 1.30
CA ILE A 4 7.36 -1.70 1.77
C ILE A 4 6.48 -1.89 0.53
N THR A 5 5.76 -3.01 0.45
CA THR A 5 4.79 -3.24 -0.62
C THR A 5 3.38 -3.20 -0.04
N VAL A 6 2.51 -2.42 -0.66
CA VAL A 6 1.07 -2.37 -0.33
C VAL A 6 0.30 -2.88 -1.54
N GLU A 7 -0.47 -3.95 -1.35
CA GLU A 7 -1.35 -4.50 -2.37
C GLU A 7 -2.81 -4.30 -1.96
N GLY A 8 -3.63 -3.80 -2.89
CA GLY A 8 -5.04 -3.53 -2.59
C GLY A 8 -5.77 -2.83 -3.73
N PRO A 9 -7.04 -2.42 -3.51
CA PRO A 9 -7.83 -1.72 -4.52
C PRO A 9 -7.23 -0.36 -4.88
N SER A 10 -7.55 0.13 -6.07
CA SER A 10 -7.12 1.45 -6.54
C SER A 10 -7.52 2.59 -5.60
N ARG A 11 -6.67 3.61 -5.51
CA ARG A 11 -6.82 4.79 -4.64
C ARG A 11 -6.53 6.07 -5.40
N SER A 12 -6.98 7.21 -4.86
CA SER A 12 -6.64 8.52 -5.42
C SER A 12 -5.14 8.81 -5.27
N VAL A 13 -4.62 9.74 -6.07
CA VAL A 13 -3.21 10.16 -5.99
C VAL A 13 -2.90 10.76 -4.61
N GLU A 14 -3.84 11.50 -4.03
CA GLU A 14 -3.73 12.14 -2.71
C GLU A 14 -3.59 11.08 -1.60
N GLN A 15 -4.42 10.04 -1.64
CA GLN A 15 -4.34 8.92 -0.69
C GLN A 15 -3.02 8.16 -0.84
N LYS A 16 -2.52 7.99 -2.07
CA LYS A 16 -1.22 7.35 -2.31
C LYS A 16 -0.06 8.19 -1.74
N LYS A 17 -0.10 9.52 -1.90
CA LYS A 17 0.90 10.43 -1.31
C LYS A 17 0.91 10.35 0.21
N GLU A 18 -0.26 10.37 0.84
CA GLU A 18 -0.40 10.25 2.29
C GLU A 18 0.12 8.89 2.79
N LEU A 19 -0.26 7.81 2.13
CA LEU A 19 0.19 6.46 2.46
C LEU A 19 1.72 6.32 2.41
N VAL A 20 2.36 6.80 1.35
CA VAL A 20 3.83 6.77 1.22
C VAL A 20 4.49 7.51 2.38
N LYS A 21 3.99 8.69 2.74
CA LYS A 21 4.53 9.48 3.86
C LYS A 21 4.39 8.73 5.19
N LEU A 22 3.18 8.31 5.53
CA LEU A 22 2.90 7.65 6.82
C LEU A 22 3.69 6.36 7.01
N LEU A 23 3.80 5.53 5.96
CA LEU A 23 4.57 4.29 6.02
C LEU A 23 6.07 4.54 6.17
N THR A 24 6.60 5.55 5.47
CA THR A 24 8.00 5.93 5.58
C THR A 24 8.32 6.42 6.99
N ASP A 25 7.50 7.32 7.54
CA ASP A 25 7.68 7.88 8.88
C ASP A 25 7.58 6.79 9.97
N ALA A 26 6.60 5.89 9.83
CA ALA A 26 6.45 4.75 10.75
C ALA A 26 7.67 3.83 10.73
N LEU A 27 8.20 3.51 9.54
CA LEU A 27 9.39 2.68 9.41
C LEU A 27 10.62 3.35 10.00
N LYS A 28 10.85 4.64 9.71
CA LYS A 28 11.96 5.41 10.29
C LYS A 28 11.91 5.36 11.81
N LYS A 29 10.75 5.62 12.39
CA LYS A 29 10.52 5.58 13.84
C LYS A 29 10.78 4.19 14.42
N ALA A 30 10.26 3.13 13.81
CA ALA A 30 10.41 1.76 14.31
C ALA A 30 11.85 1.25 14.25
N TYR A 31 12.60 1.63 13.22
CA TYR A 31 13.98 1.21 13.01
C TYR A 31 15.02 2.15 13.63
N GLY A 32 14.60 3.32 14.14
CA GLY A 32 15.50 4.34 14.67
C GLY A 32 16.36 5.00 13.58
N TYR A 33 15.84 5.10 12.34
CA TYR A 33 16.53 5.81 11.28
C TYR A 33 16.49 7.33 11.52
N PRO A 34 17.54 8.06 11.12
CA PRO A 34 17.51 9.51 11.18
C PRO A 34 16.48 10.09 10.20
N GLU A 35 16.03 11.31 10.48
CA GLU A 35 14.97 11.98 9.71
C GLU A 35 15.32 12.18 8.23
N ASP A 36 16.60 12.41 7.92
CA ASP A 36 17.15 12.60 6.58
C ASP A 36 17.42 11.29 5.83
N PHE A 37 17.15 10.13 6.44
CA PHE A 37 17.30 8.84 5.77
C PHE A 37 16.37 8.73 4.56
N ALA A 38 16.95 8.64 3.35
CA ALA A 38 16.23 8.67 2.07
C ALA A 38 16.09 7.30 1.38
N HIS A 39 16.64 6.23 1.96
CA HIS A 39 16.72 4.92 1.29
C HIS A 39 15.56 3.98 1.66
N ILE A 40 14.32 4.47 1.57
CA ILE A 40 13.09 3.68 1.81
C ILE A 40 12.28 3.68 0.51
N ILE A 41 11.88 2.49 0.06
CA ILE A 41 11.04 2.34 -1.14
C ILE A 41 9.64 1.90 -0.70
N VAL A 42 8.62 2.60 -1.20
CA VAL A 42 7.22 2.19 -1.05
C VAL A 42 6.66 1.85 -2.43
N VAL A 43 6.22 0.61 -2.60
CA VAL A 43 5.61 0.11 -3.84
C VAL A 43 4.12 -0.10 -3.60
N ILE A 44 3.28 0.58 -4.38
CA ILE A 44 1.82 0.45 -4.32
C ILE A 44 1.38 -0.34 -5.55
N LYS A 45 0.76 -1.51 -5.33
CA LYS A 45 0.18 -2.35 -6.37
C LYS A 45 -1.34 -2.28 -6.28
N GLU A 46 -1.93 -1.59 -7.23
CA GLU A 46 -3.37 -1.42 -7.33
C GLU A 46 -3.97 -2.58 -8.14
N ASN A 47 -4.80 -3.37 -7.47
CA ASN A 47 -5.48 -4.53 -8.02
C ASN A 47 -6.99 -4.22 -8.02
N PRO A 48 -7.61 -3.96 -9.19
CA PRO A 48 -9.04 -3.74 -9.25
C PRO A 48 -9.80 -5.03 -8.89
N PRO A 49 -11.06 -4.95 -8.40
CA PRO A 49 -11.80 -6.11 -7.89
C PRO A 49 -11.95 -7.26 -8.90
N GLU A 50 -11.92 -6.97 -10.20
CA GLU A 50 -11.99 -7.93 -11.30
C GLU A 50 -10.72 -8.79 -11.41
N ASN A 51 -9.61 -8.35 -10.79
CA ASN A 51 -8.33 -9.05 -10.79
C ASN A 51 -8.08 -9.84 -9.48
N ILE A 52 -9.02 -9.81 -8.53
CA ILE A 52 -8.87 -10.47 -7.23
C ILE A 52 -9.98 -11.50 -7.06
N GLY A 53 -9.61 -12.77 -6.84
CA GLY A 53 -10.54 -13.84 -6.50
C GLY A 53 -10.51 -14.18 -5.01
N SER A 54 -11.68 -14.49 -4.44
CA SER A 54 -11.81 -15.04 -3.09
C SER A 54 -12.95 -16.06 -3.07
N ASN A 55 -12.77 -17.20 -2.38
CA ASN A 55 -13.74 -18.31 -2.35
C ASN A 55 -14.26 -18.76 -3.74
N GLY A 56 -13.41 -18.69 -4.77
CA GLY A 56 -13.77 -19.08 -6.13
C GLY A 56 -14.63 -18.07 -6.90
N MET A 57 -14.84 -16.86 -6.40
CA MET A 57 -15.54 -15.76 -7.09
C MET A 57 -14.64 -14.53 -7.20
N LEU A 58 -14.85 -13.70 -8.22
CA LEU A 58 -14.16 -12.41 -8.30
C LEU A 58 -14.73 -11.46 -7.24
N LEU A 59 -13.89 -10.59 -6.67
CA LEU A 59 -14.35 -9.58 -5.72
C LEU A 59 -15.35 -8.62 -6.36
N SER A 60 -15.29 -8.40 -7.68
CA SER A 60 -16.28 -7.63 -8.43
C SER A 60 -17.67 -8.27 -8.45
N GLU A 61 -17.77 -9.60 -8.25
CA GLU A 61 -19.02 -10.36 -8.23
C GLU A 61 -19.62 -10.49 -6.82
N MET A 62 -18.82 -10.20 -5.79
CA MET A 62 -19.28 -10.21 -4.40
C MET A 62 -20.14 -8.98 -4.12
N LYS A 63 -21.44 -9.16 -3.87
CA LYS A 63 -22.30 -8.07 -3.37
C LYS A 63 -21.76 -7.60 -2.02
N LYS A 64 -21.54 -6.30 -1.88
CA LYS A 64 -21.30 -5.67 -0.57
C LYS A 64 -22.44 -6.07 0.37
N SER A 65 -22.14 -6.90 1.36
CA SER A 65 -23.05 -7.18 2.48
C SER A 65 -23.07 -5.99 3.44
#